data_AF-A0A6A6SHL7-F1
#
_entry.id   AF-A0A6A6SHL7-F1
#
_cell.length_a   1.000
_cell.length_b   1.000
_cell.length_c   1.000
_cell.angle_alpha   90.00
_cell.angle_beta   90.00
_cell.angle_gamma   90.00
#
_symmetry.space_group_name_H-M   'P 1'
#
loop_
_entity.id
_entity.type
_entity.pdbx_description
1 polymer ?
#
loop_
_entity_poly.entity_id
_entity_poly.type
_entity_poly.pdbx_seq_one_letter_code
_entity_poly.pdbx_strand_id
1 'polypeptide(L)'
;MPRNTLFFTRQAPTNLQTFTDALGGFKAPPIEASGDPKQQFSVEGQKQPDFKTASSASCSKQKNDCANAANGAAKGQFKVNDCDNQNNACLAAQASATVQDFSGGGGGGNTALVNTGPDQANPDFDLFCQQ
;
A
#
# COMPACT_ATOMS: atom_id res chain seq x y z
N MET A 1 -32.92 22.55 -15.35
CA MET A 1 -31.44 22.52 -15.49
C MET A 1 -30.88 21.49 -14.51
N PRO A 2 -30.63 20.23 -14.89
CA PRO A 2 -29.94 19.30 -13.99
C PRO A 2 -28.43 19.59 -14.02
N ARG A 3 -27.86 19.92 -12.86
CA ARG A 3 -26.41 20.05 -12.65
C ARG A 3 -25.82 18.64 -12.60
N ASN A 4 -25.16 18.26 -13.69
CA ASN A 4 -24.39 17.02 -13.81
C ASN A 4 -23.24 17.07 -12.79
N THR A 5 -23.50 16.58 -11.58
CA THR A 5 -22.48 16.46 -10.54
C THR A 5 -21.64 15.26 -10.93
N LEU A 6 -20.50 15.51 -11.57
CA LEU A 6 -19.49 14.50 -11.81
C LEU A 6 -19.12 13.89 -10.46
N PHE A 7 -19.63 12.70 -10.19
CA PHE A 7 -19.16 11.86 -9.10
C PHE A 7 -17.74 11.43 -9.47
N PHE A 8 -16.76 12.30 -9.18
CA PHE A 8 -15.41 11.82 -8.94
C PHE A 8 -15.51 10.99 -7.67
N THR A 9 -15.75 9.69 -7.83
CA THR A 9 -15.44 8.70 -6.80
C THR A 9 -13.97 8.89 -6.49
N ARG A 10 -13.67 9.74 -5.48
CA ARG A 10 -12.39 9.73 -4.78
C ARG A 10 -12.33 8.35 -4.16
N GLN A 11 -11.85 7.38 -4.93
CA GLN A 11 -11.45 6.09 -4.40
C GLN A 11 -10.53 6.44 -3.24
N ALA A 12 -10.89 5.97 -2.04
CA ALA A 12 -10.02 6.11 -0.89
C ALA A 12 -8.63 5.62 -1.31
N PRO A 13 -7.54 6.29 -0.91
CA PRO A 13 -6.21 5.83 -1.25
C PRO A 13 -6.09 4.37 -0.79
N THR A 14 -6.08 3.44 -1.74
CA THR A 14 -5.95 2.02 -1.43
C THR A 14 -4.56 1.83 -0.88
N ASN A 15 -4.44 1.56 0.41
CA ASN A 15 -3.14 1.32 1.02
C ASN A 15 -2.55 0.01 0.49
N LEU A 16 -1.41 0.10 -0.21
CA LEU A 16 -0.69 -1.09 -0.71
C LEU A 16 0.27 -1.71 0.33
N GLN A 17 0.41 -1.10 1.52
CA GLN A 17 1.12 -1.69 2.64
C GLN A 17 0.25 -2.77 3.29
N THR A 18 0.66 -4.02 3.13
CA THR A 18 -0.02 -5.24 3.60
C THR A 18 0.49 -5.70 4.97
N PHE A 19 1.66 -5.23 5.40
CA PHE A 19 2.22 -5.60 6.69
C PHE A 19 1.51 -4.87 7.83
N THR A 20 0.96 -5.63 8.77
CA THR A 20 0.12 -5.09 9.86
C THR A 20 0.77 -5.12 11.24
N ASP A 21 1.85 -5.88 11.43
CA ASP A 21 2.52 -5.98 12.72
C ASP A 21 3.17 -4.65 13.10
N ALA A 22 3.22 -4.36 14.40
CA ALA A 22 3.63 -3.06 14.93
C ALA A 22 4.34 -3.21 16.27
N LEU A 23 5.66 -3.41 16.25
CA LEU A 23 6.42 -3.61 17.49
C LEU A 23 6.47 -2.28 18.23
N GLY A 24 6.13 -2.29 19.51
CA GLY A 24 6.02 -1.05 20.28
C GLY A 24 4.90 -0.11 19.80
N GLY A 25 3.97 -0.59 18.96
CA GLY A 25 2.87 0.20 18.41
C GLY A 25 3.18 0.99 17.14
N PHE A 26 4.40 0.88 16.60
CA PHE A 26 4.81 1.60 15.39
C PHE A 26 4.44 0.80 14.13
N LYS A 27 3.47 1.32 13.37
CA LYS A 27 3.00 0.71 12.11
C LYS A 27 3.77 1.26 10.92
N ALA A 28 3.91 0.45 9.88
CA ALA A 28 4.38 0.93 8.59
C ALA A 28 3.37 1.94 8.01
N PRO A 29 3.81 3.12 7.56
CA PRO A 29 2.94 4.12 6.96
C PRO A 29 2.34 3.57 5.65
N PRO A 30 1.13 4.02 5.28
CA PRO A 30 0.48 3.53 4.09
C PRO A 30 1.26 3.89 2.82
N ILE A 31 1.13 3.04 1.80
CA ILE A 31 1.60 3.32 0.44
C ILE A 31 0.37 3.74 -0.36
N GLU A 32 0.30 5.02 -0.69
CA GLU A 32 -0.86 5.67 -1.29
C GLU A 32 -0.56 6.12 -2.72
N ALA A 33 -1.62 6.39 -3.49
CA ALA A 33 -1.45 7.00 -4.80
C ALA A 33 -1.01 8.46 -4.64
N SER A 34 0.06 8.85 -5.34
CA SER A 34 0.58 10.22 -5.27
C SER A 34 -0.21 11.23 -6.12
N GLY A 35 -1.03 10.73 -7.06
CA GLY A 35 -1.66 11.52 -8.11
C GLY A 35 -0.72 11.96 -9.25
N ASP A 36 0.54 11.51 -9.27
CA ASP A 36 1.52 11.80 -10.31
C ASP A 36 1.83 10.54 -11.13
N PRO A 37 1.54 10.51 -12.45
CA PRO A 37 1.74 9.32 -13.28
C PRO A 37 3.21 8.88 -13.39
N LYS A 38 4.19 9.76 -13.12
CA LYS A 38 5.62 9.41 -13.14
C LYS A 38 6.16 8.94 -11.79
N GLN A 39 5.43 9.21 -10.71
CA GLN A 39 5.82 8.84 -9.35
C GLN A 39 4.57 8.38 -8.60
N GLN A 40 3.91 7.36 -9.13
CA GLN A 40 2.55 6.97 -8.76
C GLN A 40 2.36 6.61 -7.28
N PHE A 41 3.45 6.31 -6.55
CA PHE A 41 3.41 5.93 -5.14
C PHE A 41 3.77 7.11 -4.23
N SER A 42 3.16 7.17 -3.06
CA SER A 42 3.48 8.11 -2.00
C SER A 42 3.53 7.41 -0.65
N VAL A 43 4.52 7.77 0.16
CA VAL A 43 4.66 7.32 1.55
C VAL A 43 4.85 8.57 2.41
N GLU A 44 3.88 8.86 3.29
CA GLU A 44 3.86 10.09 4.10
C GLU A 44 4.03 11.36 3.26
N GLY A 45 3.41 11.41 2.08
CA GLY A 45 3.51 12.53 1.14
C GLY A 45 4.83 12.59 0.34
N GLN A 46 5.79 11.70 0.58
CA GLN A 46 7.00 11.57 -0.24
C GLN A 46 6.70 10.71 -1.45
N LYS A 47 6.80 11.28 -2.65
CA LYS A 47 6.60 10.58 -3.91
C LYS A 47 7.72 9.57 -4.16
N GLN A 48 7.36 8.38 -4.63
CA GLN A 48 8.27 7.28 -4.89
C GLN A 48 8.12 6.81 -6.35
N PRO A 49 9.23 6.42 -6.99
CA PRO A 49 9.24 6.07 -8.41
C PRO A 49 8.57 4.73 -8.71
N ASP A 50 8.64 3.78 -7.77
CA ASP A 50 8.14 2.42 -7.95
C ASP A 50 7.70 1.80 -6.61
N PHE A 51 6.91 0.72 -6.68
CA PHE A 51 6.34 0.05 -5.52
C PHE A 51 7.42 -0.46 -4.57
N LYS A 52 8.49 -1.08 -5.10
CA LYS A 52 9.57 -1.64 -4.27
C LYS A 52 10.27 -0.56 -3.47
N THR A 53 10.52 0.60 -4.07
CA THR A 53 11.07 1.77 -3.39
C THR A 53 10.08 2.31 -2.34
N ALA A 54 8.79 2.36 -2.65
CA ALA A 54 7.76 2.78 -1.70
C ALA A 54 7.62 1.82 -0.50
N SER A 55 7.58 0.51 -0.73
CA SER A 55 7.57 -0.51 0.33
C SER A 55 8.81 -0.40 1.20
N SER A 56 9.99 -0.22 0.60
CA SER A 56 11.23 -0.04 1.34
C SER A 56 11.21 1.21 2.20
N ALA A 57 10.71 2.33 1.67
CA ALA A 57 10.55 3.57 2.41
C ALA A 57 9.58 3.39 3.59
N SER A 58 8.42 2.79 3.35
CA SER A 58 7.40 2.51 4.39
C SER A 58 7.96 1.63 5.51
N CYS A 59 8.55 0.48 5.20
CA CYS A 59 9.15 -0.40 6.20
C CYS A 59 10.31 0.29 6.95
N SER A 60 11.13 1.08 6.25
CA SER A 60 12.24 1.81 6.88
C SER A 60 11.74 2.89 7.85
N LYS A 61 10.62 3.56 7.55
CA LYS A 61 10.00 4.52 8.48
C LYS A 61 9.53 3.82 9.75
N GLN A 62 8.82 2.70 9.62
CA GLN A 62 8.43 1.86 10.77
C GLN A 62 9.64 1.51 11.64
N LYS A 63 10.70 1.02 11.00
CA LYS A 63 11.93 0.60 11.66
C LYS A 63 12.60 1.73 12.42
N ASN A 64 12.65 2.92 11.83
CA ASN A 64 13.27 4.09 12.47
C ASN A 64 12.46 4.53 13.69
N ASP A 65 11.14 4.59 13.60
CA ASP A 65 10.28 4.95 14.73
C ASP A 65 10.36 3.91 15.86
N CYS A 66 10.33 2.63 15.50
CA CYS A 66 10.56 1.53 16.43
C CYS A 66 11.95 1.64 17.11
N ALA A 67 13.02 1.86 16.33
CA ALA A 67 14.37 1.96 16.87
C ALA A 67 14.55 3.18 17.78
N ASN A 68 13.93 4.31 17.42
CA ASN A 68 13.90 5.51 18.25
C ASN A 68 13.20 5.24 19.59
N ALA A 69 12.09 4.51 19.58
CA ALA A 69 11.41 4.10 20.80
C ALA A 69 12.24 3.11 21.64
N ALA A 70 12.85 2.10 21.01
CA ALA A 70 13.75 1.14 21.68
C ALA A 70 14.94 1.82 22.36
N ASN A 71 15.43 2.93 21.80
CA ASN A 71 16.51 3.73 22.39
C ASN A 71 16.01 4.79 23.40
N GLY A 72 14.71 5.10 23.39
CA GLY A 72 14.09 6.15 24.18
C GLY A 72 13.01 5.62 25.11
N ALA A 73 11.75 5.97 24.82
CA ALA A 73 10.61 5.75 25.70
C ALA A 73 10.31 4.27 26.02
N ALA A 74 10.68 3.35 25.12
CA ALA A 74 10.49 1.91 25.28
C ALA A 74 11.81 1.17 25.60
N LYS A 75 12.83 1.89 26.08
CA LYS A 75 14.13 1.31 26.40
C LYS A 75 14.01 0.16 27.39
N GLY A 76 14.53 -1.00 27.00
CA GLY A 76 14.49 -2.23 27.80
C GLY A 76 13.23 -3.09 27.60
N GLN A 77 12.21 -2.60 26.88
CA GLN A 77 11.03 -3.41 26.52
C GLN A 77 11.28 -4.28 25.29
N PHE A 78 12.00 -3.74 24.30
CA PHE A 78 12.50 -4.43 23.12
C PHE A 78 13.80 -3.77 22.64
N LYS A 79 14.51 -4.40 21.72
CA LYS A 79 15.80 -3.95 21.20
C LYS A 79 15.66 -3.43 19.78
N VAL A 80 16.61 -2.61 19.34
CA VAL A 80 16.71 -2.17 17.94
C VAL A 80 16.76 -3.36 16.98
N ASN A 81 17.41 -4.46 17.37
CA ASN A 81 17.45 -5.69 16.58
C ASN A 81 16.05 -6.31 16.35
N ASP A 82 15.11 -6.13 17.28
CA ASP A 82 13.74 -6.59 17.10
C ASP A 82 13.01 -5.73 16.06
N CYS A 83 13.34 -4.43 15.98
CA CYS A 83 12.87 -3.54 14.91
C CYS A 83 13.48 -3.92 13.54
N ASP A 84 14.74 -4.35 13.50
CA ASP A 84 15.37 -4.86 12.27
C ASP A 84 14.69 -6.14 11.77
N ASN A 85 14.34 -7.05 12.69
CA ASN A 85 13.56 -8.24 12.37
C ASN A 85 12.17 -7.88 11.82
N GLN A 86 11.48 -6.92 12.43
CA GLN A 86 10.20 -6.43 11.94
C GLN A 86 10.33 -5.80 10.54
N ASN A 87 11.39 -5.03 10.28
CA ASN A 87 11.65 -4.46 8.95
C ASN A 87 11.81 -5.56 7.88
N ASN A 88 12.54 -6.62 8.19
CA ASN A 88 12.71 -7.75 7.26
C ASN A 88 11.38 -8.45 6.97
N ALA A 89 10.54 -8.65 8.01
CA ALA A 89 9.20 -9.20 7.85
C ALA A 89 8.30 -8.28 7.00
N CYS A 90 8.35 -6.97 7.22
CA CYS A 90 7.64 -5.97 6.43
C CYS A 90 8.04 -6.04 4.94
N LEU A 91 9.35 -6.06 4.66
CA LEU A 91 9.85 -6.17 3.28
C LEU A 91 9.44 -7.50 2.63
N ALA A 92 9.46 -8.61 3.37
CA ALA A 92 9.03 -9.92 2.86
C ALA A 92 7.52 -9.97 2.56
N ALA A 93 6.69 -9.38 3.43
CA ALA A 93 5.25 -9.27 3.21
C ALA A 93 4.94 -8.41 1.97
N GLN A 94 5.68 -7.32 1.79
CA GLN A 94 5.54 -6.45 0.63
C GLN A 94 6.04 -7.10 -0.67
N ALA A 95 7.14 -7.85 -0.62
CA ALA A 95 7.59 -8.64 -1.76
C ALA A 95 6.58 -9.71 -2.18
N SER A 96 5.76 -10.20 -1.24
CA SER A 96 4.70 -11.19 -1.49
C SER A 96 3.34 -10.56 -1.78
N ALA A 97 3.23 -9.23 -1.88
CA ALA A 97 1.97 -8.56 -2.13
C ALA A 97 1.45 -8.89 -3.54
N THR A 98 0.18 -9.28 -3.62
CA THR A 98 -0.51 -9.62 -4.88
C THR A 98 -0.93 -8.39 -5.66
N VAL A 99 -1.05 -7.24 -5.00
CA VAL A 99 -1.37 -5.94 -5.60
C VAL A 99 -0.20 -5.00 -5.32
N GLN A 100 0.46 -4.54 -6.39
CA GLN A 100 1.65 -3.68 -6.33
C GLN A 100 1.47 -2.38 -7.13
N ASP A 101 0.25 -2.09 -7.56
CA ASP A 101 -0.11 -0.95 -8.40
C ASP A 101 -1.56 -0.53 -8.07
N PHE A 102 -1.92 0.71 -8.38
CA PHE A 102 -3.26 1.28 -8.15
C PHE A 102 -4.27 1.02 -9.29
N SER A 103 -3.97 0.08 -10.19
CA SER A 103 -4.80 -0.32 -11.35
C SER A 103 -6.25 -0.75 -11.05
N GLY A 104 -6.66 -0.77 -9.77
CA GLY A 104 -8.03 -0.98 -9.28
C GLY A 104 -8.93 0.25 -9.27
N GLY A 105 -8.44 1.41 -9.71
CA GLY A 105 -9.31 2.40 -10.31
C GLY A 105 -8.80 3.83 -10.33
N GLY A 106 -9.44 4.62 -11.18
CA GLY A 106 -9.28 6.06 -11.17
C GLY A 106 -8.08 6.61 -11.94
N GLY A 107 -7.81 6.07 -13.14
CA GLY A 107 -7.27 6.86 -14.26
C GLY A 107 -5.75 6.84 -14.45
N GLY A 108 -5.29 6.04 -15.41
CA GLY A 108 -4.01 6.27 -16.09
C GLY A 108 -3.06 5.09 -16.22
N GLY A 109 -3.41 3.91 -15.70
CA GLY A 109 -2.70 2.65 -15.95
C GLY A 109 -3.54 1.76 -16.84
N ASN A 110 -2.95 1.27 -17.92
CA ASN A 110 -3.50 0.18 -18.73
C ASN A 110 -3.59 -1.09 -17.86
N THR A 111 -4.69 -1.22 -17.12
CA THR A 111 -5.13 -2.50 -16.58
C THR A 111 -5.38 -3.42 -17.77
N ALA A 112 -4.34 -4.12 -18.20
CA ALA A 112 -4.50 -5.32 -18.99
C ALA A 112 -5.33 -6.24 -18.10
N LEU A 113 -6.62 -6.28 -18.40
CA LEU A 113 -7.60 -7.22 -17.88
C LEU A 113 -7.04 -8.63 -18.17
N VAL A 114 -6.25 -9.17 -17.25
CA VAL A 114 -5.83 -10.56 -17.34
C VAL A 114 -7.09 -11.34 -17.03
N ASN A 115 -7.62 -11.99 -18.06
CA ASN A 115 -8.78 -12.85 -18.01
C ASN A 115 -8.43 -14.06 -17.12
N THR A 116 -8.50 -13.86 -15.81
CA THR A 116 -8.42 -14.94 -14.83
C THR A 116 -9.81 -15.53 -14.89
N GLY A 117 -9.93 -16.71 -15.49
CA GLY A 117 -11.19 -17.29 -15.97
C GLY A 117 -12.35 -17.35 -14.96
N PRO A 118 -13.50 -17.88 -15.39
CA PRO A 118 -14.78 -17.72 -14.70
C PRO A 118 -14.74 -18.14 -13.23
N ASP A 119 -15.33 -17.32 -12.37
CA ASP A 119 -15.52 -17.57 -10.95
C ASP A 119 -16.44 -18.78 -10.73
N GLN A 120 -15.94 -19.82 -10.06
CA GLN A 120 -16.66 -21.07 -9.83
C GLN A 120 -17.83 -20.95 -8.82
N ALA A 121 -17.94 -19.82 -8.10
CA ALA A 121 -18.99 -19.58 -7.12
C ALA A 121 -20.17 -18.75 -7.64
N ASN A 122 -20.06 -18.08 -8.80
CA ASN A 122 -21.18 -17.33 -9.36
C ASN A 122 -21.09 -17.16 -10.90
N PRO A 123 -21.59 -18.14 -11.69
CA PRO A 123 -21.49 -18.10 -13.16
C PRO A 123 -22.48 -17.16 -13.85
N ASP A 124 -23.36 -16.46 -13.13
CA ASP A 124 -24.45 -15.66 -13.71
C ASP A 124 -24.23 -14.14 -13.64
N PHE A 125 -23.40 -13.66 -12.70
CA PHE A 125 -22.92 -12.27 -12.72
C PHE A 125 -21.66 -12.19 -13.55
N ASP A 126 -21.85 -12.21 -14.86
CA ASP A 126 -20.84 -11.74 -15.80
C ASP A 126 -20.64 -10.24 -15.53
N LEU A 127 -19.64 -9.90 -14.72
CA LEU A 127 -19.25 -8.53 -14.42
C LEU A 127 -18.52 -7.96 -15.65
N PHE A 128 -19.27 -7.84 -16.74
CA PHE A 128 -18.92 -6.93 -17.82
C PHE A 128 -18.97 -5.52 -17.23
N CYS A 129 -17.81 -4.94 -16.95
CA CYS A 129 -17.70 -3.48 -16.89
C CYS A 129 -18.13 -2.93 -18.26
N GLN A 130 -19.40 -2.57 -18.40
CA GLN A 130 -20.00 -2.08 -19.64
C GLN A 130 -19.68 -0.60 -19.88
N GLN A 131 -18.96 -0.42 -20.99
CA GLN A 131 -18.98 0.66 -21.99
C GLN A 131 -18.68 2.10 -21.58
#